data_AF-A0A2G8LGJ9-F1
#
_entry.id   AF-A0A2G8LGJ9-F1
#
_cell.length_a   1.000
_cell.length_b   1.000
_cell.length_c   1.000
_cell.angle_alpha   90.00
_cell.angle_beta   90.00
_cell.angle_gamma   90.00
#
_symmetry.space_group_name_H-M   'P 1'
#
loop_
_entity.id
_entity.type
_entity.pdbx_description
1 polymer ?
#
loop_
_entity_poly.entity_id
_entity_poly.type
_entity_poly.pdbx_seq_one_letter_code
_entity_poly.pdbx_strand_id
1 'polypeptide(L)'
;MDDTRNPDTFIKTVLTFGDKPAPAMALTALRMTAKENADMYPTAAKVINHDTYMDDVCTSVKTSEEGAELIHSLNKVLDTGGFKIKGWMSNREVNGTSTSAETVKLLGNTMEEKVLGVKWNPNEDTLEVKVKLKQTVSDNITKRKALGAISRVYDPIGFVAPVIVKLKMEMQELWKAGVDWDDDLSPEIQENWKHLFSELEKINNVKIERCLTPHNASEEASLIVFCDASEKAFGACAYLRWRLNNDTFETRFWRENHESPL
;
A
#
# COMPACT_ATOMS: atom_id res chain seq x y z
N MET A 1 -41.90 16.47 -27.13
CA MET A 1 -40.79 17.01 -26.34
C MET A 1 -39.85 17.67 -27.33
N ASP A 2 -39.31 18.84 -27.01
CA ASP A 2 -38.43 19.58 -27.91
C ASP A 2 -37.01 19.00 -27.81
N ASP A 3 -36.67 18.11 -28.73
CA ASP A 3 -35.38 17.41 -28.78
C ASP A 3 -34.23 18.30 -29.29
N THR A 4 -34.49 19.59 -29.57
CA THR A 4 -33.47 20.55 -30.03
C THR A 4 -32.82 21.35 -28.90
N ARG A 5 -33.37 21.28 -27.69
CA ARG A 5 -32.84 21.93 -26.50
C ARG A 5 -31.74 21.07 -25.86
N ASN A 6 -30.58 21.67 -25.59
CA ASN A 6 -29.57 21.03 -24.75
C ASN A 6 -30.13 20.75 -23.34
N PRO A 7 -29.99 19.54 -22.80
CA PRO A 7 -30.55 19.17 -21.51
C PRO A 7 -29.90 19.97 -20.37
N ASP A 8 -30.73 20.47 -19.45
CA ASP A 8 -30.26 21.22 -18.28
C ASP A 8 -29.86 20.31 -17.11
N THR A 9 -30.21 19.01 -17.18
CA THR A 9 -29.94 18.01 -16.14
C THR A 9 -29.36 16.76 -16.78
N PHE A 10 -28.24 16.32 -16.23
CA PHE A 10 -27.58 15.08 -16.62
C PHE A 10 -27.72 14.05 -15.49
N ILE A 11 -28.05 12.81 -15.85
CA ILE A 11 -28.13 11.68 -14.92
C ILE A 11 -27.05 10.69 -15.34
N LYS A 12 -26.30 10.14 -14.37
CA LYS A 12 -25.29 9.12 -14.65
C LYS A 12 -26.00 7.78 -14.88
N THR A 13 -25.66 7.12 -15.98
CA THR A 13 -26.18 5.80 -16.37
C THR A 13 -25.25 4.66 -15.96
N VAL A 14 -24.11 5.00 -15.36
CA VAL A 14 -23.09 4.05 -14.89
C VAL A 14 -22.92 4.20 -13.38
N LEU A 15 -22.41 3.12 -12.77
CA LEU A 15 -22.03 3.13 -11.37
C LEU A 15 -21.00 4.24 -11.10
N THR A 16 -21.24 5.03 -10.05
CA THR A 16 -20.50 6.29 -9.85
C THR A 16 -19.52 6.17 -8.69
N PHE A 17 -18.28 6.62 -8.89
CA PHE A 17 -17.33 6.76 -7.79
C PHE A 17 -17.87 7.72 -6.73
N GLY A 18 -17.72 7.34 -5.46
CA GLY A 18 -18.19 8.10 -4.30
C GLY A 18 -19.61 7.73 -3.83
N ASP A 19 -20.35 6.91 -4.57
CA ASP A 19 -21.61 6.36 -4.09
C ASP A 19 -21.37 5.20 -3.12
N LYS A 20 -22.03 5.20 -1.96
CA LYS A 20 -21.76 4.26 -0.85
C LYS A 20 -21.94 2.77 -1.23
N PRO A 21 -22.99 2.36 -1.96
CA PRO A 21 -23.18 0.97 -2.36
C PRO A 21 -22.36 0.58 -3.60
N ALA A 22 -21.75 1.52 -4.32
CA ALA A 22 -21.05 1.23 -5.56
C ALA A 22 -19.93 0.18 -5.41
N PRO A 23 -19.02 0.26 -4.43
CA PRO A 23 -17.98 -0.76 -4.27
C PRO A 23 -18.56 -2.17 -4.05
N ALA A 24 -19.65 -2.27 -3.28
CA ALA A 24 -20.30 -3.55 -3.00
C ALA A 24 -20.97 -4.14 -4.25
N MET A 25 -21.62 -3.31 -5.06
CA MET A 25 -22.23 -3.75 -6.32
C MET A 25 -21.17 -4.22 -7.33
N ALA A 26 -20.10 -3.44 -7.51
CA ALA A 26 -19.00 -3.81 -8.41
C ALA A 26 -18.34 -5.13 -7.99
N LEU A 27 -18.03 -5.28 -6.70
CA LEU A 27 -17.43 -6.50 -6.17
C LEU A 27 -18.38 -7.70 -6.29
N THR A 28 -19.69 -7.50 -6.12
CA THR A 28 -20.68 -8.57 -6.30
C THR A 28 -20.71 -9.06 -7.74
N ALA A 29 -20.80 -8.13 -8.70
CA ALA A 29 -20.77 -8.46 -10.13
C ALA A 29 -19.47 -9.20 -10.49
N LEU A 30 -18.33 -8.72 -10.00
CA LEU A 30 -17.02 -9.34 -10.23
C LEU A 30 -16.96 -10.79 -9.69
N ARG A 31 -17.46 -11.02 -8.47
CA ARG A 31 -17.53 -12.36 -7.87
C ARG A 31 -18.50 -13.29 -8.59
N MET A 32 -19.61 -12.76 -9.11
CA MET A 32 -20.54 -13.55 -9.93
C MET A 32 -19.88 -13.99 -11.25
N THR A 33 -19.17 -13.08 -11.93
CA THR A 33 -18.38 -13.40 -13.13
C THR A 33 -17.35 -14.50 -12.84
N ALA A 34 -16.64 -14.42 -11.71
CA ALA A 34 -15.72 -15.48 -11.30
C ALA A 34 -16.44 -16.82 -11.07
N LYS A 35 -17.60 -16.81 -10.41
CA LYS A 35 -18.39 -18.01 -10.13
C LYS A 35 -18.89 -18.70 -11.41
N GLU A 36 -19.39 -17.93 -12.37
CA GLU A 36 -19.92 -18.45 -13.65
C GLU A 36 -18.83 -19.08 -14.53
N ASN A 37 -17.58 -18.67 -14.34
CA ASN A 37 -16.43 -19.18 -15.10
C ASN A 37 -15.57 -20.19 -14.30
N ALA A 38 -15.97 -20.56 -13.09
CA ALA A 38 -15.15 -21.37 -12.19
C ALA A 38 -14.83 -22.77 -12.73
N ASP A 39 -15.73 -23.36 -13.52
CA ASP A 39 -15.54 -24.71 -14.09
C ASP A 39 -14.48 -24.72 -15.19
N MET A 40 -14.41 -23.66 -16.01
CA MET A 40 -13.45 -23.54 -17.11
C MET A 40 -12.12 -22.90 -16.65
N TYR A 41 -12.18 -21.95 -15.70
CA TYR A 41 -11.04 -21.16 -15.24
C TYR A 41 -10.95 -21.13 -13.71
N PRO A 42 -10.75 -22.28 -13.03
CA PRO A 42 -10.80 -22.38 -11.57
C PRO A 42 -9.74 -21.51 -10.88
N THR A 43 -8.53 -21.43 -11.44
CA THR A 43 -7.44 -20.61 -10.86
C THR A 43 -7.76 -19.12 -10.94
N ALA A 44 -8.23 -18.63 -12.10
CA ALA A 44 -8.61 -17.23 -12.26
C ALA A 44 -9.81 -16.86 -11.36
N ALA A 45 -10.82 -17.75 -11.27
CA ALA A 45 -11.95 -17.55 -10.37
C ALA A 45 -11.51 -17.46 -8.90
N LYS A 46 -10.54 -18.29 -8.47
CA LYS A 46 -9.96 -18.21 -7.13
C LYS A 46 -9.25 -16.87 -6.89
N VAL A 47 -8.42 -16.44 -7.82
CA VAL A 47 -7.70 -15.15 -7.74
C VAL A 47 -8.67 -13.98 -7.67
N ILE A 48 -9.72 -13.96 -8.50
CA ILE A 48 -10.73 -12.89 -8.45
C ILE A 48 -11.44 -12.84 -7.08
N ASN A 49 -11.71 -14.00 -6.47
CA ASN A 49 -12.42 -14.06 -5.19
C ASN A 49 -11.54 -13.69 -3.98
N HIS A 50 -10.25 -14.02 -4.01
CA HIS A 50 -9.36 -13.94 -2.85
C HIS A 50 -8.27 -12.86 -2.95
N ASP A 51 -7.84 -12.53 -4.17
CA ASP A 51 -6.66 -11.69 -4.43
C ASP A 51 -7.07 -10.35 -5.06
N THR A 52 -8.36 -10.01 -5.00
CA THR A 52 -8.87 -8.71 -5.46
C THR A 52 -9.17 -7.80 -4.28
N TYR A 53 -8.66 -6.58 -4.35
CA TYR A 53 -9.00 -5.50 -3.44
C TYR A 53 -9.59 -4.33 -4.22
N MET A 54 -10.89 -4.07 -4.02
CA MET A 54 -11.64 -3.08 -4.80
C MET A 54 -11.47 -3.30 -6.31
N ASP A 55 -10.75 -2.40 -6.98
CA ASP A 55 -10.52 -2.43 -8.43
C ASP A 55 -9.18 -3.08 -8.82
N ASP A 56 -8.34 -3.45 -7.84
CA ASP A 56 -6.99 -3.99 -8.06
C ASP A 56 -6.93 -5.50 -7.85
N VAL A 57 -6.39 -6.24 -8.82
CA VAL A 57 -6.07 -7.67 -8.69
C VAL A 57 -4.58 -7.80 -8.38
N CYS A 58 -4.24 -8.37 -7.22
CA CYS A 58 -2.88 -8.45 -6.71
C CYS A 58 -2.56 -9.89 -6.30
N THR A 59 -1.89 -10.64 -7.18
CA THR A 59 -1.54 -12.05 -6.94
C THR A 59 -0.05 -12.30 -7.18
N SER A 60 0.43 -13.51 -6.86
CA SER A 60 1.83 -13.90 -7.06
C SER A 60 1.91 -15.37 -7.45
N VAL A 61 2.82 -15.67 -8.38
CA VAL A 61 3.07 -17.00 -8.94
C VAL A 61 4.58 -17.28 -8.93
N LYS A 62 4.99 -18.53 -9.12
CA LYS A 62 6.40 -18.92 -8.98
C LYS A 62 7.21 -18.63 -10.23
N THR A 63 6.58 -18.72 -11.41
CA THR A 63 7.27 -18.57 -12.69
C THR A 63 6.56 -17.59 -13.62
N SER A 64 7.30 -17.08 -14.61
CA SER A 64 6.76 -16.18 -15.61
C SER A 64 5.72 -16.85 -16.50
N GLU A 65 5.87 -18.16 -16.75
CA GLU A 65 4.94 -18.96 -17.55
C GLU A 65 3.59 -19.10 -16.84
N GLU A 66 3.59 -19.46 -15.55
CA GLU A 66 2.38 -19.46 -14.72
C GLU A 66 1.71 -18.08 -14.72
N GLY A 67 2.51 -17.02 -14.68
CA GLY A 67 2.04 -15.64 -14.75
C GLY A 67 1.34 -15.32 -16.06
N ALA A 68 1.91 -15.74 -17.19
CA ALA A 68 1.33 -15.52 -18.52
C ALA A 68 0.00 -16.23 -18.68
N GLU A 69 -0.07 -17.50 -18.27
CA GLU A 69 -1.28 -18.32 -18.31
C GLU A 69 -2.38 -17.76 -17.41
N LEU A 70 -2.01 -17.30 -16.21
CA LEU A 70 -2.94 -16.70 -15.27
C LEU A 70 -3.49 -15.36 -15.79
N ILE A 71 -2.64 -14.50 -16.34
CA ILE A 71 -3.06 -13.24 -16.97
C ILE A 71 -4.03 -13.51 -18.12
N HIS A 72 -3.72 -14.49 -18.98
CA HIS A 72 -4.60 -14.88 -20.07
C HIS A 72 -5.98 -15.32 -19.55
N SER A 73 -5.99 -16.19 -18.55
CA SER A 73 -7.20 -16.72 -17.93
C SER A 73 -8.03 -15.61 -17.25
N LEU A 74 -7.37 -14.71 -16.52
CA LEU A 74 -8.03 -13.56 -15.87
C LEU A 74 -8.67 -12.64 -16.90
N ASN A 75 -7.96 -12.29 -17.98
CA ASN A 75 -8.52 -11.46 -19.04
C ASN A 75 -9.75 -12.12 -19.67
N LYS A 76 -9.73 -13.44 -19.90
CA LYS A 76 -10.88 -14.17 -20.44
C LYS A 76 -12.08 -14.13 -19.49
N VAL A 77 -11.88 -14.44 -18.22
CA VAL A 77 -12.97 -14.42 -17.22
C VAL A 77 -13.55 -13.01 -17.09
N LEU A 78 -12.70 -11.99 -16.95
CA LEU A 78 -13.13 -10.61 -16.76
C LEU A 78 -13.88 -10.06 -17.98
N ASP A 79 -13.46 -10.42 -19.20
CA ASP A 79 -14.15 -10.03 -20.44
C ASP A 79 -15.59 -10.56 -20.50
N THR A 80 -15.86 -11.77 -19.99
CA THR A 80 -17.24 -12.29 -19.91
C THR A 80 -18.16 -11.45 -19.02
N GLY A 81 -17.61 -10.79 -18.00
CA GLY A 81 -18.32 -9.87 -17.12
C GLY A 81 -18.31 -8.41 -17.57
N GLY A 82 -17.68 -8.10 -18.71
CA GLY A 82 -17.50 -6.74 -19.20
C GLY A 82 -16.46 -5.91 -18.44
N PHE A 83 -15.63 -6.54 -17.61
CA PHE A 83 -14.56 -5.88 -16.87
C PHE A 83 -13.32 -5.72 -17.74
N LYS A 84 -12.90 -4.46 -17.97
CA LYS A 84 -11.73 -4.13 -18.78
C LYS A 84 -10.51 -3.86 -17.89
N ILE A 85 -9.49 -4.69 -18.00
CA ILE A 85 -8.20 -4.46 -17.35
C ILE A 85 -7.44 -3.34 -18.08
N LYS A 86 -6.92 -2.37 -17.31
CA LYS A 86 -6.13 -1.25 -17.85
C LYS A 86 -4.71 -1.67 -18.23
N GLY A 87 -4.14 -2.64 -17.51
CA GLY A 87 -2.80 -3.15 -17.71
C GLY A 87 -2.40 -4.13 -16.62
N TRP A 88 -1.34 -4.89 -16.88
CA TRP A 88 -0.72 -5.81 -15.94
C TRP A 88 0.71 -5.36 -15.65
N MET A 89 1.14 -5.51 -14.41
CA MET A 89 2.50 -5.22 -13.95
C MET A 89 3.10 -6.47 -13.32
N SER A 90 4.41 -6.66 -13.49
CA SER A 90 5.15 -7.82 -13.00
C SER A 90 6.58 -7.43 -12.66
N ASN A 91 7.17 -8.08 -11.65
CA ASN A 91 8.59 -7.97 -11.32
C ASN A 91 9.50 -8.81 -12.25
N ARG A 92 8.90 -9.56 -13.18
CA ARG A 92 9.60 -10.36 -14.20
C ARG A 92 8.92 -10.23 -15.55
N GLU A 93 9.66 -10.51 -16.61
CA GLU A 93 9.09 -10.51 -17.96
C GLU A 93 8.08 -11.64 -18.08
N VAL A 94 6.87 -11.26 -18.46
CA VAL A 94 5.76 -12.16 -18.76
C VAL A 94 5.29 -11.75 -20.15
N ASN A 95 5.16 -12.70 -21.07
CA ASN A 95 4.83 -12.43 -22.47
C ASN A 95 3.63 -11.45 -22.60
N GLY A 96 3.91 -10.20 -22.98
CA GLY A 96 2.89 -9.15 -23.17
C GLY A 96 2.66 -8.20 -22.00
N THR A 97 3.35 -8.34 -20.86
CA THR A 97 3.39 -7.31 -19.81
C THR A 97 4.65 -6.47 -19.96
N SER A 98 4.53 -5.14 -19.96
CA SER A 98 5.69 -4.27 -19.88
C SER A 98 6.44 -4.53 -18.57
N THR A 99 7.63 -5.11 -18.66
CA THR A 99 8.56 -5.28 -17.52
C THR A 99 9.20 -3.97 -17.11
N SER A 100 9.14 -2.98 -17.97
CA SER A 100 9.65 -1.67 -17.66
C SER A 100 8.57 -0.91 -16.88
N ALA A 101 9.02 -0.25 -15.82
CA ALA A 101 8.41 0.99 -15.33
C ALA A 101 8.43 2.12 -16.40
N GLU A 102 8.33 1.78 -17.70
CA GLU A 102 7.85 2.67 -18.74
C GLU A 102 6.35 2.84 -18.54
N THR A 103 6.03 3.53 -17.45
CA THR A 103 5.12 4.65 -17.44
C THR A 103 4.04 4.51 -18.50
N VAL A 104 2.94 3.85 -18.13
CA VAL A 104 1.68 4.11 -18.81
C VAL A 104 1.49 5.63 -18.68
N LYS A 105 1.77 6.36 -19.76
CA LYS A 105 1.67 7.82 -19.83
C LYS A 105 0.20 8.22 -19.73
N LEU A 106 -0.39 8.06 -18.55
CA LEU A 106 -1.60 8.73 -18.15
C LEU A 106 -1.20 10.15 -17.74
N LEU A 107 -1.35 11.09 -18.68
CA LEU A 107 -1.23 12.53 -18.44
C LEU A 107 0.07 13.01 -17.77
N GLY A 108 1.17 13.04 -18.53
CA GLY A 108 2.23 14.05 -18.39
C GLY A 108 3.10 14.05 -17.12
N ASN A 109 2.85 13.19 -16.14
CA ASN A 109 3.69 13.04 -14.95
C ASN A 109 4.14 11.58 -14.82
N THR A 110 5.42 11.37 -14.55
CA THR A 110 5.99 10.06 -14.20
C THR A 110 5.25 9.53 -12.97
N MET A 111 4.25 8.66 -13.15
CA MET A 111 3.46 8.15 -12.04
C MET A 111 4.32 7.15 -11.26
N GLU A 112 4.61 7.47 -9.99
CA GLU A 112 5.10 6.48 -9.04
C GLU A 112 3.98 5.47 -8.83
N GLU A 113 4.15 4.25 -9.35
CA GLU A 113 3.12 3.22 -9.28
C GLU A 113 2.93 2.71 -7.85
N LYS A 114 1.67 2.57 -7.45
CA LYS A 114 1.28 2.16 -6.11
C LYS A 114 0.47 0.87 -6.16
N VAL A 115 0.79 -0.05 -5.27
CA VAL A 115 -0.02 -1.23 -4.97
C VAL A 115 -0.70 -0.97 -3.64
N LEU A 116 -2.04 -0.88 -3.64
CA LEU A 116 -2.85 -0.61 -2.44
C LEU A 116 -2.43 0.65 -1.66
N GLY A 117 -1.90 1.65 -2.39
CA GLY A 117 -1.43 2.92 -1.84
C GLY A 117 0.03 2.95 -1.37
N VAL A 118 0.75 1.81 -1.38
CA VAL A 118 2.20 1.73 -1.11
C VAL A 118 2.96 1.69 -2.43
N LYS A 119 4.10 2.37 -2.55
CA LYS A 119 4.88 2.35 -3.78
C LYS A 119 5.54 0.97 -3.97
N TRP A 120 5.44 0.40 -5.15
CA TRP A 120 6.13 -0.84 -5.51
C TRP A 120 7.13 -0.60 -6.64
N ASN A 121 8.36 -1.06 -6.45
CA ASN A 121 9.39 -1.09 -7.48
C ASN A 121 9.49 -2.51 -8.05
N PRO A 122 8.97 -2.77 -9.26
CA PRO A 122 8.97 -4.11 -9.84
C PRO A 122 10.38 -4.61 -10.18
N ASN A 123 11.32 -3.72 -10.50
CA ASN A 123 12.68 -4.12 -10.91
C ASN A 123 13.47 -4.72 -9.74
N GLU A 124 13.34 -4.14 -8.55
CA GLU A 124 14.00 -4.62 -7.34
C GLU A 124 13.10 -5.52 -6.48
N ASP A 125 11.82 -5.62 -6.84
CA ASP A 125 10.75 -6.25 -6.08
C ASP A 125 10.62 -5.74 -4.62
N THR A 126 10.68 -4.42 -4.46
CA THR A 126 10.63 -3.75 -3.15
C THR A 126 9.42 -2.84 -2.99
N LEU A 127 8.88 -2.79 -1.77
CA LEU A 127 7.89 -1.83 -1.31
C LEU A 127 8.60 -0.64 -0.65
N GLU A 128 8.09 0.56 -0.93
CA GLU A 128 8.61 1.82 -0.40
C GLU A 128 7.48 2.65 0.21
N VAL A 129 7.73 3.19 1.42
CA VAL A 129 6.87 4.22 2.02
C VAL A 129 7.41 5.58 1.60
N LYS A 130 6.56 6.42 1.00
CA LYS A 130 6.93 7.78 0.61
C LYS A 130 6.38 8.81 1.58
N VAL A 131 7.29 9.59 2.14
CA VAL A 131 6.97 10.72 3.00
C VAL A 131 7.40 12.01 2.30
N LYS A 132 6.41 12.84 1.97
CA LYS A 132 6.63 14.17 1.37
C LYS A 132 6.28 15.22 2.42
N LEU A 133 7.29 15.72 3.12
CA LEU A 133 7.12 16.86 4.01
C LEU A 133 7.18 18.13 3.17
N LYS A 134 6.12 18.93 3.24
CA LYS A 134 6.09 20.28 2.63
C LYS A 134 6.64 21.35 3.58
N GLN A 135 7.17 20.96 4.73
CA GLN A 135 7.61 21.88 5.77
C GLN A 135 9.07 22.19 5.52
N THR A 136 9.34 23.44 5.18
CA THR A 136 10.71 23.93 5.09
C THR A 136 11.24 24.07 6.52
N VAL A 137 12.52 23.76 6.76
CA VAL A 137 13.20 23.90 8.06
C VAL A 137 13.08 25.34 8.64
N SER A 138 12.72 26.32 7.80
CA SER A 138 12.44 27.71 8.15
C SER A 138 11.03 28.01 8.67
N ASP A 139 10.10 27.06 8.64
CA ASP A 139 8.71 27.29 9.04
C ASP A 139 8.52 27.10 10.55
N ASN A 140 7.81 28.03 11.22
CA ASN A 140 7.34 27.81 12.58
C ASN A 140 6.48 26.54 12.61
N ILE A 141 6.89 25.55 13.41
CA ILE A 141 6.15 24.30 13.59
C ILE A 141 5.06 24.57 14.60
N THR A 142 3.80 24.31 14.21
CA THR A 142 2.64 24.33 15.09
C THR A 142 2.16 22.91 15.34
N LYS A 143 1.37 22.71 16.39
CA LYS A 143 0.72 21.43 16.70
C LYS A 143 -0.11 20.90 15.53
N ARG A 144 -0.80 21.78 14.79
CA ARG A 144 -1.54 21.44 13.56
C ARG A 144 -0.61 20.91 12.46
N LYS A 145 0.53 21.55 12.23
CA LYS A 145 1.51 21.12 11.23
C LYS A 145 2.14 19.77 11.61
N ALA A 146 2.46 19.58 12.89
CA ALA A 146 2.98 18.33 13.43
C ALA A 146 2.01 17.16 13.19
N LEU A 147 0.75 17.30 13.60
CA LEU A 147 -0.27 16.29 13.36
C LEU A 147 -0.47 16.03 11.87
N GLY A 148 -0.52 17.09 11.06
CA GLY A 148 -0.66 16.99 9.61
C GLY A 148 0.49 16.24 8.94
N ALA A 149 1.72 16.31 9.47
CA ALA A 149 2.85 15.52 8.99
C ALA A 149 2.66 14.03 9.32
N ILE A 150 2.29 13.71 10.57
CA ILE A 150 2.04 12.33 11.02
C ILE A 150 0.94 11.69 10.17
N SER A 151 -0.19 12.37 9.99
CA SER A 151 -1.34 11.84 9.24
C SER A 151 -1.09 11.66 7.74
N ARG A 152 -0.02 12.24 7.18
CA ARG A 152 0.35 12.05 5.76
C ARG A 152 1.13 10.76 5.51
N VAL A 153 1.67 10.13 6.56
CA VAL A 153 2.40 8.88 6.44
C VAL A 153 1.37 7.76 6.24
N TYR A 154 1.26 7.29 4.99
CA TYR A 154 0.41 6.15 4.66
C TYR A 154 1.22 4.86 4.78
N ASP A 155 1.00 4.13 5.86
CA ASP A 155 1.68 2.88 6.19
C ASP A 155 0.66 1.81 6.63
N PRO A 156 -0.01 1.15 5.68
CA PRO A 156 -1.06 0.17 6.00
C PRO A 156 -0.52 -1.11 6.64
N ILE A 157 0.78 -1.41 6.49
CA ILE A 157 1.40 -2.66 6.97
C ILE A 157 2.17 -2.43 8.29
N GLY A 158 2.53 -1.20 8.62
CA GLY A 158 3.29 -0.86 9.83
C GLY A 158 4.81 -0.88 9.61
N PHE A 159 5.29 -0.76 8.37
CA PHE A 159 6.71 -0.76 8.03
C PHE A 159 7.54 0.32 8.73
N VAL A 160 6.91 1.44 9.07
CA VAL A 160 7.56 2.60 9.67
C VAL A 160 6.90 2.96 11.00
N ALA A 161 6.17 2.01 11.58
CA ALA A 161 5.54 2.15 12.89
C ALA A 161 6.52 2.71 13.95
N PRO A 162 7.79 2.23 14.07
CA PRO A 162 8.69 2.69 15.12
C PRO A 162 9.02 4.18 15.03
N VAL A 163 8.99 4.74 13.81
CA VAL A 163 9.17 6.18 13.60
C VAL A 163 7.88 6.94 13.90
N ILE A 164 6.74 6.39 13.49
CA ILE A 164 5.42 6.98 13.76
C ILE A 164 5.14 7.05 15.27
N VAL A 165 5.54 6.05 16.06
CA VAL A 165 5.35 6.06 17.52
C VAL A 165 6.09 7.19 18.17
N LYS A 166 7.37 7.40 17.82
CA LYS A 166 8.15 8.52 18.35
C LYS A 166 7.44 9.84 18.09
N LEU A 167 6.94 10.04 16.87
CA LEU A 167 6.17 11.24 16.52
C LEU A 167 4.86 11.36 17.31
N LYS A 168 4.14 10.25 17.52
CA LYS A 168 2.89 10.23 18.31
C LYS A 168 3.14 10.51 19.79
N MET A 169 4.24 10.03 20.37
CA MET A 169 4.64 10.32 21.74
C MET A 169 4.93 11.81 21.92
N GLU A 170 5.69 12.41 21.00
CA GLU A 170 5.98 13.85 21.03
C GLU A 170 4.71 14.68 20.82
N MET A 171 3.81 14.19 19.95
CA MET A 171 2.48 14.79 19.81
C MET A 171 1.71 14.74 21.14
N GLN A 172 1.79 13.64 21.89
CA GLN A 172 1.17 13.49 23.21
C GLN A 172 1.70 14.52 24.22
N GLU A 173 2.99 14.83 24.20
CA GLU A 173 3.57 15.88 25.05
C GLU A 173 3.02 17.27 24.72
N LEU A 174 2.80 17.59 23.43
CA LEU A 174 2.10 18.83 23.04
C LEU A 174 0.65 18.89 23.52
N TRP A 175 -0.01 17.73 23.67
CA TRP A 175 -1.35 17.67 24.27
C TRP A 175 -1.30 17.90 25.78
N LYS A 176 -0.37 17.25 26.49
CA LYS A 176 -0.20 17.41 27.95
C LYS A 176 0.19 18.84 28.33
N ALA A 177 0.99 19.50 27.50
CA ALA A 177 1.39 20.89 27.69
C ALA A 177 0.27 21.92 27.43
N GLY A 178 -0.88 21.50 26.91
CA GLY A 178 -2.03 22.39 26.68
C GLY A 178 -1.83 23.39 25.54
N VAL A 179 -0.92 23.10 24.59
CA VAL A 179 -0.64 23.97 23.44
C VAL A 179 -1.83 23.97 22.47
N ASP A 180 -2.26 25.15 22.02
CA ASP A 180 -3.32 25.28 21.02
C ASP A 180 -2.82 24.93 19.60
N TRP A 181 -3.75 24.77 18.66
CA TRP A 181 -3.45 24.22 17.34
C TRP A 181 -2.41 25.01 16.53
N ASP A 182 -2.44 26.33 16.65
CA ASP A 182 -1.68 27.25 15.81
C ASP A 182 -0.70 28.12 16.63
N ASP A 183 -0.49 27.77 17.89
CA ASP A 183 0.48 28.43 18.76
C ASP A 183 1.92 28.17 18.29
N ASP A 184 2.78 29.16 18.53
CA ASP A 184 4.21 29.02 18.38
C ASP A 184 4.76 28.09 19.47
N LEU A 185 5.40 27.00 19.06
CA LEU A 185 6.10 26.10 19.97
C LEU A 185 7.37 26.77 20.51
N SER A 186 7.82 26.38 21.70
CA SER A 186 9.10 26.87 22.24
C SER A 186 10.27 26.49 21.30
N PRO A 187 11.36 27.27 21.27
CA PRO A 187 12.50 26.98 20.38
C PRO A 187 13.06 25.55 20.55
N GLU A 188 13.10 25.05 21.78
CA GLU A 188 13.55 23.69 22.10
C GLU A 188 12.63 22.62 21.49
N ILE A 189 11.31 22.77 21.64
CA ILE A 189 10.32 21.86 21.06
C ILE A 189 10.39 21.92 19.53
N GLN A 190 10.49 23.12 18.95
CA GLN A 190 10.64 23.26 17.51
C GLN A 190 11.87 22.54 16.98
N GLU A 191 13.02 22.66 17.65
CA GLU A 191 14.24 21.97 17.25
C GLU A 191 14.09 20.45 17.28
N ASN A 192 13.44 19.90 18.32
CA ASN A 192 13.15 18.47 18.41
C ASN A 192 12.24 18.00 17.25
N TRP A 193 11.17 18.74 16.94
CA TRP A 193 10.28 18.40 15.82
C TRP A 193 10.98 18.50 14.46
N LYS A 194 11.88 19.48 14.27
CA LYS A 194 12.72 19.57 13.06
C LYS A 194 13.62 18.35 12.92
N HIS A 195 14.24 17.91 14.01
CA HIS A 195 15.03 16.68 14.02
C HIS A 195 14.18 15.47 13.62
N LEU A 196 13.01 15.28 14.24
CA LEU A 196 12.11 14.16 13.96
C LEU A 196 11.60 14.17 12.51
N PHE A 197 11.31 15.34 11.94
CA PHE A 197 10.96 15.46 10.53
C PHE A 197 12.11 15.08 9.61
N SER A 198 13.35 15.45 9.96
CA SER A 198 14.53 15.02 9.20
C SER A 198 14.73 13.49 9.26
N GLU A 199 14.42 12.85 10.39
CA GLU A 199 14.44 11.39 10.50
C GLU A 199 13.32 10.75 9.68
N LEU A 200 12.13 11.33 9.73
CA LEU A 200 10.98 10.88 8.95
C LEU A 200 11.24 10.96 7.44
N GLU A 201 12.00 11.95 6.96
CA GLU A 201 12.40 12.03 5.55
C GLU A 201 13.35 10.89 5.12
N LYS A 202 14.18 10.38 6.03
CA LYS A 202 15.09 9.25 5.75
C LYS A 202 14.33 7.96 5.41
N ILE A 203 13.07 7.84 5.83
CA ILE A 203 12.18 6.72 5.45
C ILE A 203 12.08 6.56 3.95
N ASN A 204 12.18 7.65 3.17
CA ASN A 204 12.09 7.57 1.71
C ASN A 204 13.16 6.68 1.06
N ASN A 205 14.22 6.35 1.80
CA ASN A 205 15.33 5.47 1.39
C ASN A 205 15.16 4.04 1.89
N VAL A 206 14.16 3.76 2.73
CA VAL A 206 13.88 2.41 3.24
C VAL A 206 13.17 1.61 2.14
N LYS A 207 13.78 0.48 1.80
CA LYS A 207 13.26 -0.49 0.82
C LYS A 207 12.97 -1.78 1.55
N ILE A 208 11.80 -2.35 1.28
CA ILE A 208 11.32 -3.54 1.98
C ILE A 208 11.02 -4.60 0.94
N GLU A 209 11.59 -5.79 1.09
CA GLU A 209 11.32 -6.86 0.15
C GLU A 209 9.84 -7.24 0.17
N ARG A 210 9.19 -7.20 -1.00
CA ARG A 210 7.78 -7.57 -1.13
C ARG A 210 7.59 -9.08 -0.93
N CYS A 211 8.51 -9.89 -1.47
CA CYS A 211 8.41 -11.33 -1.42
C CYS A 211 8.77 -11.87 -0.04
N LEU A 212 7.79 -12.46 0.65
CA LEU A 212 7.98 -13.06 1.97
C LEU A 212 8.73 -14.40 1.93
N THR A 213 8.93 -15.00 0.76
CA THR A 213 9.64 -16.27 0.59
C THR A 213 10.93 -16.06 -0.22
N PRO A 214 12.11 -16.28 0.36
CA PRO A 214 13.37 -16.26 -0.38
C PRO A 214 13.42 -17.35 -1.46
N HIS A 215 14.16 -17.10 -2.55
CA HIS A 215 14.27 -18.04 -3.68
C HIS A 215 14.81 -19.43 -3.27
N ASN A 216 15.71 -19.48 -2.29
CA ASN A 216 16.40 -20.70 -1.86
C ASN A 216 15.87 -21.25 -0.53
N ALA A 217 14.63 -20.93 -0.17
CA ALA A 217 13.98 -21.46 1.03
C ALA A 217 13.87 -23.00 0.94
N SER A 218 14.37 -23.71 1.95
CA SER A 218 14.42 -25.17 1.99
C SER A 218 13.29 -25.81 2.81
N GLU A 219 12.73 -25.05 3.75
CA GLU A 219 11.75 -25.50 4.75
C GLU A 219 10.64 -24.47 4.92
N GLU A 220 9.61 -24.80 5.70
CA GLU A 220 8.58 -23.84 6.11
C GLU A 220 9.18 -22.73 6.99
N ALA A 221 8.61 -21.52 6.89
CA ALA A 221 9.05 -20.40 7.70
C ALA A 221 8.71 -20.57 9.19
N SER A 222 9.64 -20.20 10.05
CA SER A 222 9.34 -19.96 11.46
C SER A 222 8.88 -18.52 11.66
N LEU A 223 7.72 -18.33 12.29
CA LEU A 223 7.28 -17.00 12.72
C LEU A 223 8.00 -16.60 14.01
N ILE A 224 8.77 -15.52 13.95
CA ILE A 224 9.46 -14.93 15.11
C ILE A 224 8.76 -13.63 15.46
N VAL A 225 8.28 -13.51 16.69
CA VAL A 225 7.63 -12.31 17.19
C VAL A 225 8.45 -11.74 18.33
N PHE A 226 8.78 -10.45 18.21
CA PHE A 226 9.35 -9.68 19.30
C PHE A 226 8.27 -8.74 19.82
N CYS A 227 8.23 -8.58 21.14
CA CYS A 227 7.36 -7.62 21.79
C CYS A 227 8.15 -6.92 22.89
N ASP A 228 7.97 -5.61 23.00
CA ASP A 228 8.53 -4.81 24.09
C ASP A 228 7.48 -3.80 24.56
N ALA A 229 7.57 -3.43 25.83
CA ALA A 229 6.68 -2.48 26.46
C ALA A 229 7.45 -1.61 27.45
N SER A 230 7.17 -0.32 27.38
CA SER A 230 7.67 0.70 28.30
C SER A 230 6.49 1.46 28.90
N GLU A 231 6.76 2.33 29.87
CA GLU A 231 5.74 3.25 30.39
C GLU A 231 5.16 4.20 29.34
N LYS A 232 5.85 4.38 28.20
CA LYS A 232 5.45 5.35 27.17
C LYS A 232 4.76 4.73 25.97
N ALA A 233 5.13 3.50 25.61
CA ALA A 233 4.61 2.81 24.44
C ALA A 233 4.87 1.31 24.54
N PHE A 234 4.07 0.53 23.83
CA PHE A 234 4.33 -0.88 23.56
C PHE A 234 4.35 -1.10 22.05
N GLY A 235 5.10 -2.10 21.62
CA GLY A 235 5.22 -2.48 20.21
C GLY A 235 5.49 -3.96 20.05
N ALA A 236 5.09 -4.49 18.90
CA ALA A 236 5.36 -5.87 18.54
C ALA A 236 5.62 -6.00 17.04
N CYS A 237 6.77 -6.57 16.69
CA CYS A 237 7.18 -6.82 15.32
C CYS A 237 7.31 -8.31 15.04
N ALA A 238 6.97 -8.71 13.82
CA ALA A 238 6.92 -10.09 13.39
C ALA A 238 7.75 -10.30 12.11
N TYR A 239 8.61 -11.30 12.15
CA TYR A 239 9.47 -11.70 11.06
C TYR A 239 9.24 -13.16 10.70
N LEU A 240 9.27 -13.46 9.41
CA LEU A 240 9.38 -14.83 8.91
C LEU A 240 10.86 -15.18 8.78
N ARG A 241 11.29 -16.21 9.48
CA ARG A 241 12.65 -16.76 9.41
C ARG A 241 12.63 -18.02 8.54
N TRP A 242 13.43 -18.00 7.49
CA TRP A 242 13.60 -19.10 6.55
C TRP A 242 14.95 -19.75 6.73
N ARG A 243 14.99 -21.09 6.71
CA ARG A 243 16.22 -21.83 6.46
C ARG A 243 16.42 -21.90 4.94
N LEU A 244 17.65 -21.65 4.51
CA LEU A 244 18.05 -21.73 3.11
C LEU A 244 18.74 -23.07 2.82
N ASN A 245 18.83 -23.45 1.54
CA ASN A 245 19.48 -24.69 1.09
C ASN A 245 20.95 -24.84 1.50
N ASN A 246 21.63 -23.74 1.84
CA ASN A 246 23.03 -23.69 2.29
C ASN A 246 23.17 -23.68 3.82
N ASP A 247 22.12 -24.03 4.57
CA ASP A 247 22.04 -24.00 6.04
C ASP A 247 22.21 -22.62 6.70
N THR A 248 22.13 -21.54 5.93
CA THR A 248 22.00 -20.18 6.48
C THR A 248 20.54 -19.79 6.70
N PHE A 249 20.33 -18.72 7.46
CA PHE A 249 19.00 -18.19 7.74
C PHE A 249 18.81 -16.81 7.15
N GLU A 250 17.62 -16.57 6.63
CA GLU A 250 17.21 -15.28 6.12
C GLU A 250 15.89 -14.86 6.77
N THR A 251 15.69 -13.55 6.95
CA THR A 251 14.47 -13.03 7.57
C THR A 251 13.73 -12.10 6.62
N ARG A 252 12.41 -12.14 6.70
CA ARG A 252 11.50 -11.23 5.99
C ARG A 252 10.63 -10.54 7.01
N PHE A 253 10.62 -9.22 7.00
CA PHE A 253 9.66 -8.46 7.79
C PHE A 253 8.26 -8.79 7.28
N TRP A 254 7.40 -9.27 8.17
CA TRP A 254 6.03 -9.61 7.82
C TRP A 254 5.09 -8.47 8.18
N ARG A 255 5.15 -8.04 9.44
CA ARG A 255 4.27 -7.01 9.98
C ARG A 255 4.80 -6.47 11.30
N GLU A 256 4.47 -5.23 11.57
CA GLU A 256 4.48 -4.67 12.93
C GLU A 256 3.04 -4.34 13.34
N ASN A 257 2.64 -4.81 14.52
CA ASN A 257 1.29 -4.63 15.02
C ASN A 257 1.21 -3.40 15.92
N HIS A 258 0.19 -2.59 15.64
CA HIS A 258 -0.45 -1.59 16.50
C HIS A 258 0.40 -1.04 17.64
N GLU A 259 1.31 -0.14 17.31
CA GLU A 259 1.97 0.65 18.32
C GLU A 259 1.11 1.88 18.68
N SER A 260 0.88 2.08 19.97
CA SER A 260 0.17 3.25 20.47
C SER A 260 0.90 3.79 21.69
N PRO A 261 1.06 5.12 21.78
CA PRO A 261 1.41 5.74 23.05
C PRO A 261 0.40 5.30 24.11
N LEU A 262 0.90 5.00 25.31
CA LEU A 262 0.05 4.74 26.46
C LEU A 262 -0.63 6.03 26.96
#